data_AF-A0A150P5H3-F1
#
_entry.id   AF-A0A150P5H3-F1
#
_cell.length_a   1.000
_cell.length_b   1.000
_cell.length_c   1.000
_cell.angle_alpha   90.00
_cell.angle_beta   90.00
_cell.angle_gamma   90.00
#
_symmetry.space_group_name_H-M   'P 1'
#
loop_
_entity.id
_entity.type
_entity.pdbx_description
1 polymer ?
#
loop_
_entity_poly.entity_id
_entity_poly.type
_entity_poly.pdbx_seq_one_letter_code
_entity_poly.pdbx_strand_id
1 'polypeptide(L)'
;MARLEQLGIRVDHDRFVAETPRFGSAVRWARETWLPLAPAHADVHARDFVALAACELWRRWRPEPPSQESLHELLLLGEDHAERHEDIAATEHWIRFWESLRPLLTPELRTTGAAGELLLGVDASVLFNWASDFSMAATYAAGQDAALGRRVAEVQGEILTQFSAEADSWRLPLVCDRAEVLYVTGERTEAERILLEQIEAHPTSAGAYVRLAELWAPYESKDREAITRSLALLDQAAARPVKDAADWDLALRIKGLRAQLRACGGDARKAITV
;
A
#
# COMPACT_ATOMS: atom_id res chain seq x y z
N MET A 1 31.93 18.64 0.35
CA MET A 1 32.34 19.90 1.03
C MET A 1 33.12 20.82 0.09
N ALA A 2 34.30 20.43 -0.43
CA ALA A 2 35.15 21.30 -1.28
C ALA A 2 34.41 21.98 -2.47
N ARG A 3 33.51 21.27 -3.15
CA ARG A 3 32.74 21.84 -4.27
C ARG A 3 31.65 22.84 -3.83
N LEU A 4 31.11 22.72 -2.60
CA LEU A 4 30.22 23.74 -2.04
C LEU A 4 31.00 25.01 -1.69
N GLU A 5 32.21 24.87 -1.15
CA GLU A 5 33.08 26.01 -0.85
C GLU A 5 33.50 26.79 -2.10
N GLN A 6 33.75 26.08 -3.21
CA GLN A 6 33.99 26.72 -4.52
C GLN A 6 32.79 27.53 -5.01
N LEU A 7 31.58 27.20 -4.56
CA LEU A 7 30.35 27.95 -4.82
C LEU A 7 30.08 29.01 -3.75
N GLY A 8 31.04 29.34 -2.88
CA GLY A 8 30.88 30.33 -1.81
C GLY A 8 30.04 29.84 -0.63
N ILE A 9 29.67 28.56 -0.60
CA ILE A 9 28.83 27.98 0.45
C ILE A 9 29.73 27.31 1.49
N ARG A 10 29.86 27.97 2.64
CA ARG A 10 30.48 27.36 3.83
C ARG A 10 29.41 26.63 4.62
N VAL A 11 29.59 25.32 4.74
CA VAL A 11 28.66 24.46 5.47
C VAL A 11 29.05 24.41 6.94
N ASP A 12 28.08 24.67 7.80
CA ASP A 12 28.16 24.53 9.26
C ASP A 12 27.28 23.36 9.68
N HIS A 13 27.89 22.36 10.31
CA HIS A 13 27.22 21.13 10.74
C HIS A 13 26.09 21.41 11.74
N ASP A 14 26.39 22.18 12.79
CA ASP A 14 25.48 22.38 13.92
C ASP A 14 24.30 23.23 13.48
N ARG A 15 24.57 24.25 12.66
CA ARG A 15 23.52 25.05 12.03
C ARG A 15 22.62 24.20 11.13
N PHE A 16 23.21 23.34 10.30
CA PHE A 16 22.46 22.48 9.40
C PHE A 16 21.53 21.56 10.20
N VAL A 17 22.02 20.86 11.22
CA VAL A 17 21.22 19.96 12.05
C VAL A 17 20.12 20.70 12.82
N ALA A 18 20.39 21.92 13.31
CA ALA A 18 19.43 22.69 14.09
C ALA A 18 18.31 23.33 13.26
N GLU A 19 18.59 23.78 12.04
CA GLU A 19 17.66 24.62 11.27
C GLU A 19 16.84 23.84 10.23
N THR A 20 17.43 22.81 9.63
CA THR A 20 16.77 21.93 8.65
C THR A 20 15.41 21.31 9.09
N PRO A 21 15.16 20.98 10.37
CA PRO A 21 13.88 20.39 10.78
C PRO A 21 12.67 21.29 10.48
N ARG A 22 12.86 22.62 10.49
CA ARG A 22 11.80 23.59 10.18
C ARG A 22 11.36 23.53 8.72
N PHE A 23 12.17 22.93 7.87
CA PHE A 23 11.98 22.87 6.43
C PHE A 23 11.48 21.51 5.98
N GLY A 24 11.76 20.44 6.70
CA GLY A 24 11.38 19.06 6.28
C GLY A 24 12.01 18.59 4.95
N SER A 25 12.55 19.49 4.13
CA SER A 25 13.14 19.25 2.82
C SER A 25 14.54 19.83 2.77
N ALA A 26 15.48 18.99 2.36
CA ALA A 26 16.87 19.39 2.18
C ALA A 26 16.99 20.37 0.99
N VAL A 27 16.20 20.17 -0.07
CA VAL A 27 16.19 21.03 -1.26
C VAL A 27 15.62 22.40 -0.94
N ARG A 28 14.52 22.46 -0.18
CA ARG A 28 13.91 23.73 0.27
C ARG A 28 14.89 24.51 1.14
N TRP A 29 15.50 23.83 2.10
CA TRP A 29 16.55 24.41 2.94
C TRP A 29 17.70 25.00 2.11
N ALA A 30 18.25 24.21 1.18
CA ALA A 30 19.36 24.64 0.34
C ALA A 30 18.99 25.83 -0.55
N ARG A 31 17.76 25.84 -1.10
CA ARG A 31 17.23 26.92 -1.94
C ARG A 31 17.12 28.24 -1.17
N GLU A 32 16.70 28.19 0.09
CA GLU A 32 16.47 29.39 0.90
C GLU A 32 17.74 29.88 1.62
N THR A 33 18.74 29.02 1.81
CA THR A 33 19.93 29.37 2.62
C THR A 33 21.27 29.33 1.89
N TRP A 34 21.49 28.34 1.03
CA TRP A 34 22.78 28.16 0.35
C TRP A 34 22.78 28.75 -1.06
N LEU A 35 21.70 28.53 -1.80
CA LEU A 35 21.57 29.01 -3.18
C LEU A 35 21.68 30.53 -3.31
N PRO A 36 21.19 31.36 -2.37
CA PRO A 36 21.40 32.82 -2.43
C PRO A 36 22.86 33.26 -2.26
N LEU A 37 23.72 32.38 -1.73
CA LEU A 37 25.16 32.63 -1.58
C LEU A 37 25.96 32.22 -2.82
N ALA A 38 25.38 31.38 -3.68
CA ALA A 38 26.03 30.92 -4.89
C ALA A 38 26.23 32.09 -5.89
N PRO A 39 27.30 32.05 -6.73
CA PRO A 39 27.53 33.08 -7.72
C PRO A 39 26.34 33.25 -8.67
N ALA A 40 26.02 34.49 -9.06
CA ALA A 40 24.89 34.78 -9.95
C ALA A 40 24.95 34.03 -11.30
N HIS A 41 26.15 33.67 -11.75
CA HIS A 41 26.42 32.93 -12.98
C HIS A 41 26.48 31.40 -12.78
N ALA A 42 26.13 30.88 -11.60
CA ALA A 42 26.02 29.44 -11.38
C ALA A 42 25.00 28.85 -12.38
N ASP A 43 25.45 27.88 -13.17
CA ASP A 43 24.61 27.18 -14.13
C ASP A 43 23.64 26.21 -13.44
N VAL A 44 22.77 25.57 -14.22
CA VAL A 44 21.79 24.62 -13.69
C VAL A 44 22.46 23.46 -12.93
N HIS A 45 23.58 22.95 -13.43
CA HIS A 45 24.29 21.83 -12.81
C HIS A 45 24.90 22.20 -11.45
N ALA A 46 25.41 23.42 -11.30
CA ALA A 46 25.89 23.91 -10.02
C ALA A 46 24.75 24.06 -9.00
N ARG A 47 23.57 24.52 -9.44
CA ARG A 47 22.38 24.63 -8.58
C ARG A 47 21.86 23.24 -8.17
N ASP A 48 21.79 22.30 -9.11
CA ASP A 48 21.40 20.91 -8.83
C ASP A 48 22.38 20.24 -7.86
N PHE A 49 23.69 20.48 -8.05
CA PHE A 49 24.70 19.99 -7.12
C PHE A 49 24.48 20.49 -5.69
N VAL A 50 24.10 21.76 -5.50
CA VAL A 50 23.81 22.33 -4.16
C VAL A 50 22.63 21.60 -3.51
N ALA A 51 21.57 21.33 -4.27
CA ALA A 51 20.40 20.58 -3.80
C ALA A 51 20.78 19.13 -3.42
N LEU A 52 21.47 18.41 -4.31
CA LEU A 52 21.92 17.03 -4.06
C LEU A 52 22.87 16.95 -2.86
N ALA A 53 23.77 17.92 -2.71
CA ALA A 53 24.68 17.96 -1.58
C ALA A 53 23.93 18.16 -0.25
N ALA A 54 22.85 18.96 -0.24
CA ALA A 54 22.02 19.10 0.95
C ALA A 54 21.29 17.79 1.30
N CYS A 55 20.75 17.07 0.31
CA CYS A 55 20.16 15.74 0.53
C CYS A 55 21.17 14.76 1.12
N GLU A 56 22.37 14.70 0.56
CA GLU A 56 23.46 13.85 1.05
C GLU A 56 23.90 14.21 2.47
N LEU A 57 23.96 15.50 2.80
CA LEU A 57 24.32 15.95 4.14
C LEU A 57 23.21 15.67 5.16
N TRP A 58 21.94 15.80 4.77
CA TRP A 58 20.81 15.37 5.60
C TRP A 58 20.91 13.88 5.94
N ARG A 59 21.10 13.03 4.93
CA ARG A 59 21.22 11.57 5.09
C ARG A 59 22.36 11.18 6.05
N ARG A 60 23.46 11.93 6.06
CA ARG A 60 24.65 11.64 6.88
C ARG A 60 24.59 12.22 8.29
N TRP A 61 24.07 13.45 8.43
CA TRP A 61 24.15 14.20 9.69
C TRP A 61 22.85 14.15 10.50
N ARG A 62 21.72 13.89 9.84
CA ARG A 62 20.42 13.80 10.47
C ARG A 62 19.47 12.86 9.70
N PRO A 63 19.77 11.55 9.68
CA PRO A 63 18.90 10.59 8.99
C PRO A 63 17.48 10.52 9.58
N GLU A 64 17.30 10.91 10.85
CA GLU A 64 16.01 10.88 11.54
C GLU A 64 15.60 12.24 12.11
N PRO A 65 14.35 12.71 11.84
CA PRO A 65 13.46 12.23 10.78
C PRO A 65 14.06 12.41 9.38
N PRO A 66 13.62 11.57 8.42
CA PRO A 66 14.05 11.65 7.03
C PRO A 66 13.62 12.98 6.40
N SER A 67 14.35 13.41 5.37
CA SER A 67 13.90 14.53 4.54
C SER A 67 12.76 14.09 3.62
N GLN A 68 12.00 15.06 3.12
CA GLN A 68 11.00 14.85 2.06
C GLN A 68 11.58 14.09 0.87
N GLU A 69 12.79 14.43 0.44
CA GLU A 69 13.45 13.75 -0.68
C GLU A 69 13.80 12.30 -0.37
N SER A 70 14.18 12.00 0.88
CA SER A 70 14.47 10.63 1.30
C SER A 70 13.19 9.77 1.36
N LEU A 71 12.08 10.36 1.80
CA LEU A 71 10.76 9.70 1.75
C LEU A 71 10.32 9.46 0.30
N HIS A 72 10.50 10.45 -0.57
CA HIS A 72 10.14 10.33 -1.98
C HIS A 72 11.01 9.28 -2.70
N GLU A 73 12.29 9.19 -2.37
CA GLU A 73 13.18 8.14 -2.88
C GLU A 73 12.70 6.73 -2.47
N LEU A 74 12.31 6.53 -1.20
CA LEU A 74 11.77 5.25 -0.74
C LEU A 74 10.49 4.87 -1.48
N LEU A 75 9.61 5.85 -1.73
CA LEU A 75 8.39 5.66 -2.50
C LEU A 75 8.72 5.17 -3.92
N LEU A 76 9.58 5.89 -4.64
CA LEU A 76 9.96 5.59 -6.03
C LEU A 76 10.73 4.27 -6.17
N LEU A 77 11.57 3.90 -5.20
CA LEU A 77 12.25 2.60 -5.21
C LEU A 77 11.24 1.45 -5.14
N GLY A 78 10.17 1.60 -4.35
CA GLY A 78 9.09 0.61 -4.33
C GLY A 78 8.38 0.49 -5.68
N GLU A 79 8.09 1.62 -6.34
CA GLU A 79 7.52 1.64 -7.70
C GLU A 79 8.42 0.92 -8.72
N ASP A 80 9.73 1.22 -8.73
CA ASP A 80 10.69 0.60 -9.64
C ASP A 80 10.78 -0.92 -9.47
N HIS A 81 10.65 -1.42 -8.24
CA HIS A 81 10.55 -2.86 -7.98
C HIS A 81 9.20 -3.44 -8.43
N ALA A 82 8.09 -2.74 -8.21
CA ALA A 82 6.76 -3.17 -8.63
C ALA A 82 6.64 -3.26 -10.17
N GLU A 83 7.19 -2.29 -10.90
CA GLU A 83 7.26 -2.30 -12.37
C GLU A 83 8.05 -3.49 -12.92
N ARG A 84 9.00 -4.02 -12.15
CA ARG A 84 9.79 -5.21 -12.48
C ARG A 84 9.17 -6.52 -11.97
N HIS A 85 7.99 -6.47 -11.36
CA HIS A 85 7.33 -7.61 -10.70
C HIS A 85 8.17 -8.24 -9.58
N GLU A 86 8.96 -7.44 -8.88
CA GLU A 86 9.75 -7.85 -7.73
C GLU A 86 8.95 -7.60 -6.43
N ASP A 87 7.82 -8.30 -6.28
CA ASP A 87 6.78 -8.00 -5.27
C ASP A 87 7.32 -7.95 -3.83
N ILE A 88 8.21 -8.87 -3.47
CA ILE A 88 8.86 -8.88 -2.14
C ILE A 88 9.66 -7.60 -1.94
N ALA A 89 10.51 -7.23 -2.90
CA ALA A 89 11.36 -6.04 -2.79
C ALA A 89 10.53 -4.76 -2.78
N ALA A 90 9.49 -4.66 -3.61
CA ALA A 90 8.55 -3.53 -3.60
C ALA A 90 7.87 -3.38 -2.23
N THR A 91 7.36 -4.50 -1.69
CA THR A 91 6.69 -4.55 -0.39
C THR A 91 7.62 -4.11 0.74
N GLU A 92 8.85 -4.61 0.79
CA GLU A 92 9.83 -4.22 1.82
C GLU A 92 10.17 -2.72 1.77
N HIS A 93 10.33 -2.15 0.57
CA HIS A 93 10.61 -0.72 0.41
C HIS A 93 9.43 0.13 0.85
N TRP A 94 8.21 -0.25 0.50
CA TRP A 94 7.01 0.47 0.92
C TRP A 94 6.69 0.33 2.41
N ILE A 95 7.04 -0.80 3.05
CA ILE A 95 7.01 -0.92 4.51
C ILE A 95 7.99 0.10 5.14
N ARG A 96 9.22 0.19 4.64
CA ARG A 96 10.21 1.18 5.14
C ARG A 96 9.75 2.61 4.91
N PHE A 97 9.12 2.89 3.78
CA PHE A 97 8.49 4.18 3.51
C PHE A 97 7.42 4.51 4.56
N TRP A 98 6.50 3.57 4.83
CA TRP A 98 5.47 3.76 5.86
C TRP A 98 6.07 3.95 7.25
N GLU A 99 7.04 3.13 7.65
CA GLU A 99 7.72 3.23 8.95
C GLU A 99 8.44 4.58 9.13
N SER A 100 8.92 5.16 8.03
CA SER A 100 9.56 6.47 7.98
C SER A 100 8.56 7.63 7.99
N LEU A 101 7.41 7.46 7.33
CA LEU A 101 6.35 8.46 7.24
C LEU A 101 5.50 8.52 8.52
N ARG A 102 5.15 7.37 9.10
CA ARG A 102 4.21 7.23 10.22
C ARG A 102 4.54 8.12 11.43
N PRO A 103 5.79 8.26 11.89
CA PRO A 103 6.13 9.14 13.01
C PRO A 103 5.90 10.64 12.72
N LEU A 104 5.76 11.02 11.45
CA LEU A 104 5.50 12.39 11.02
C LEU A 104 4.00 12.71 10.93
N LEU A 105 3.15 11.68 10.98
CA LEU A 105 1.70 11.84 10.91
C LEU A 105 1.16 12.32 12.26
N THR A 106 0.30 13.34 12.22
CA THR A 106 -0.45 13.78 13.40
C THR A 106 -1.84 13.13 13.42
N PRO A 107 -2.52 13.09 14.58
CA PRO A 107 -3.89 12.57 14.66
C PRO A 107 -4.90 13.26 13.76
N GLU A 108 -4.64 14.50 13.34
CA GLU A 108 -5.49 15.30 12.45
C GLU A 108 -5.30 14.94 10.96
N LEU A 109 -4.16 14.36 10.58
CA LEU A 109 -3.86 13.94 9.20
C LEU A 109 -4.55 12.61 8.87
N ARG A 110 -5.88 12.67 8.71
CA ARG A 110 -6.76 11.49 8.57
C ARG A 110 -7.09 11.11 7.12
N THR A 111 -6.49 11.77 6.14
CA THR A 111 -6.59 11.43 4.71
C THR A 111 -5.20 11.40 4.07
N THR A 112 -5.03 10.54 3.08
CA THR A 112 -3.82 10.38 2.27
C THR A 112 -3.48 11.69 1.56
N GLY A 113 -4.46 12.40 1.02
CA GLY A 113 -4.26 13.67 0.35
C GLY A 113 -3.66 14.74 1.25
N ALA A 114 -4.24 14.94 2.45
CA ALA A 114 -3.74 15.93 3.40
C ALA A 114 -2.32 15.59 3.90
N ALA A 115 -2.04 14.30 4.13
CA ALA A 115 -0.71 13.86 4.51
C ALA A 115 0.32 14.04 3.39
N GLY A 116 -0.05 13.73 2.13
CA GLY A 116 0.83 13.86 0.97
C GLY A 116 1.21 15.32 0.70
N GLU A 117 0.22 16.21 0.69
CA GLU A 117 0.45 17.64 0.48
C GLU A 117 1.32 18.25 1.59
N LEU A 118 1.00 17.97 2.86
CA LEU A 118 1.70 18.59 3.99
C LEU A 118 3.10 18.01 4.19
N LEU A 119 3.24 16.68 4.17
CA LEU A 119 4.47 16.01 4.58
C LEU A 119 5.41 15.75 3.42
N LEU A 120 4.92 15.58 2.19
CA LEU A 120 5.74 15.26 1.02
C LEU A 120 5.74 16.37 -0.04
N GLY A 121 4.82 17.32 0.04
CA GLY A 121 4.68 18.37 -0.99
C GLY A 121 4.25 17.80 -2.34
N VAL A 122 3.52 16.68 -2.34
CA VAL A 122 3.04 15.98 -3.55
C VAL A 122 1.53 16.13 -3.70
N ASP A 123 1.05 15.83 -4.90
CA ASP A 123 -0.39 15.80 -5.20
C ASP A 123 -1.12 14.77 -4.33
N ALA A 124 -2.39 15.07 -4.01
CA ALA A 124 -3.22 14.24 -3.16
C ALA A 124 -3.38 12.79 -3.64
N SER A 125 -3.23 12.53 -4.94
CA SER A 125 -3.30 11.19 -5.53
C SER A 125 -2.10 10.30 -5.22
N VAL A 126 -0.93 10.84 -4.86
CA VAL A 126 0.31 10.06 -4.76
C VAL A 126 0.25 9.06 -3.60
N LEU A 127 -0.11 9.50 -2.40
CA LEU A 127 -0.27 8.58 -1.25
C LEU A 127 -1.50 7.67 -1.39
N PHE A 128 -2.54 8.15 -2.08
CA PHE A 128 -3.73 7.38 -2.36
C PHE A 128 -3.41 6.15 -3.24
N ASN A 129 -2.68 6.38 -4.34
CA ASN A 129 -2.27 5.34 -5.28
C ASN A 129 -1.26 4.40 -4.61
N TRP A 130 -0.24 4.95 -3.95
CA TRP A 130 0.76 4.17 -3.22
C TRP A 130 0.15 3.12 -2.30
N ALA A 131 -0.85 3.47 -1.49
CA ALA A 131 -1.46 2.52 -0.57
C ALA A 131 -2.18 1.36 -1.30
N SER A 132 -2.74 1.64 -2.47
CA SER A 132 -3.39 0.64 -3.31
C SER A 132 -2.37 -0.27 -3.99
N ASP A 133 -1.31 0.33 -4.55
CA ASP A 133 -0.20 -0.40 -5.20
C ASP A 133 0.57 -1.26 -4.19
N PHE A 134 0.82 -0.71 -3.01
CA PHE A 134 1.34 -1.46 -1.86
C PHE A 134 0.47 -2.65 -1.51
N SER A 135 -0.84 -2.45 -1.37
CA SER A 135 -1.76 -3.53 -1.02
C SER A 135 -1.74 -4.68 -2.03
N MET A 136 -1.67 -4.35 -3.32
CA MET A 136 -1.59 -5.31 -4.41
C MET A 136 -0.28 -6.11 -4.37
N ALA A 137 0.88 -5.44 -4.37
CA ALA A 137 2.18 -6.13 -4.33
C ALA A 137 2.32 -6.97 -3.06
N ALA A 138 1.84 -6.46 -1.93
CA ALA A 138 1.98 -7.11 -0.65
C ALA A 138 1.12 -8.39 -0.53
N THR A 139 -0.03 -8.43 -1.23
CA THR A 139 -0.83 -9.66 -1.36
C THR A 139 -0.06 -10.76 -2.08
N TYR A 140 0.64 -10.43 -3.17
CA TYR A 140 1.49 -11.40 -3.87
C TYR A 140 2.69 -11.84 -3.02
N ALA A 141 3.35 -10.90 -2.35
CA ALA A 141 4.48 -11.19 -1.48
C ALA A 141 4.09 -12.09 -0.29
N ALA A 142 2.90 -11.90 0.30
CA ALA A 142 2.41 -12.71 1.41
C ALA A 142 2.20 -14.19 1.06
N GLY A 143 1.93 -14.50 -0.21
CA GLY A 143 1.86 -15.88 -0.70
C GLY A 143 3.22 -16.59 -0.77
N GLN A 144 4.32 -15.82 -0.76
CA GLN A 144 5.70 -16.33 -0.87
C GLN A 144 6.43 -16.33 0.47
N ASP A 145 6.18 -15.32 1.32
CA ASP A 145 6.77 -15.18 2.64
C ASP A 145 5.69 -14.84 3.69
N ALA A 146 5.39 -15.82 4.55
CA ALA A 146 4.37 -15.67 5.57
C ALA A 146 4.77 -14.69 6.70
N ALA A 147 6.06 -14.52 6.98
CA ALA A 147 6.52 -13.57 7.98
C ALA A 147 6.37 -12.13 7.46
N LEU A 148 6.75 -11.90 6.20
CA LEU A 148 6.50 -10.64 5.52
C LEU A 148 4.99 -10.35 5.43
N GLY A 149 4.18 -11.33 5.06
CA GLY A 149 2.73 -11.17 4.98
C GLY A 149 2.10 -10.76 6.33
N ARG A 150 2.54 -11.33 7.47
CA ARG A 150 2.06 -10.85 8.77
C ARG A 150 2.43 -9.39 9.02
N ARG A 151 3.65 -8.99 8.68
CA ARG A 151 4.09 -7.59 8.81
C ARG A 151 3.27 -6.65 7.90
N VAL A 152 2.96 -7.08 6.69
CA VAL A 152 2.07 -6.37 5.76
C VAL A 152 0.69 -6.13 6.37
N ALA A 153 0.07 -7.16 6.94
CA ALA A 153 -1.26 -7.04 7.53
C ALA A 153 -1.31 -6.07 8.72
N GLU A 154 -0.21 -5.96 9.47
CA GLU A 154 -0.03 -4.93 10.49
C GLU A 154 0.01 -3.54 9.86
N VAL A 155 0.88 -3.33 8.86
CA VAL A 155 1.04 -2.05 8.17
C VAL A 155 -0.26 -1.60 7.49
N GLN A 156 -0.97 -2.48 6.79
CA GLN A 156 -2.29 -2.16 6.22
C GLN A 156 -3.29 -1.75 7.31
N GLY A 157 -3.25 -2.38 8.49
CA GLY A 157 -4.09 -2.01 9.63
C GLY A 157 -3.75 -0.64 10.20
N GLU A 158 -2.46 -0.31 10.26
CA GLU A 158 -1.98 1.02 10.69
C GLU A 158 -2.41 2.12 9.70
N ILE A 159 -2.26 1.87 8.39
CA ILE A 159 -2.71 2.76 7.31
C ILE A 159 -4.22 3.02 7.43
N LEU A 160 -5.03 1.95 7.58
CA LEU A 160 -6.48 2.04 7.75
C LEU A 160 -6.89 2.80 9.02
N THR A 161 -6.08 2.72 10.09
CA THR A 161 -6.32 3.44 11.34
C THR A 161 -6.02 4.93 11.18
N GLN A 162 -4.86 5.25 10.60
CA GLN A 162 -4.43 6.62 10.39
C GLN A 162 -5.38 7.35 9.43
N PHE A 163 -5.64 6.77 8.25
CA PHE A 163 -6.46 7.38 7.21
C PHE A 163 -7.95 7.04 7.37
N SER A 164 -8.46 7.25 8.57
CA SER A 164 -9.83 6.92 8.97
C SER A 164 -10.90 7.89 8.46
N ALA A 165 -10.51 9.00 7.83
CA ALA A 165 -11.44 9.92 7.18
C ALA A 165 -11.49 9.73 5.64
N GLU A 166 -10.78 8.73 5.10
CA GLU A 166 -10.91 8.35 3.69
C GLU A 166 -12.28 7.77 3.36
N ALA A 167 -12.68 7.85 2.09
CA ALA A 167 -13.94 7.29 1.64
C ALA A 167 -13.89 5.75 1.61
N ASP A 168 -15.06 5.12 1.81
CA ASP A 168 -15.21 3.66 1.75
C ASP A 168 -14.75 3.06 0.42
N SER A 169 -14.86 3.82 -0.68
CA SER A 169 -14.38 3.40 -2.00
C SER A 169 -12.87 3.12 -2.04
N TRP A 170 -12.10 3.73 -1.15
CA TRP A 170 -10.67 3.47 -0.99
C TRP A 170 -10.38 2.54 0.18
N ARG A 171 -11.11 2.70 1.29
CA ARG A 171 -10.88 1.91 2.52
C ARG A 171 -11.27 0.44 2.36
N LEU A 172 -12.40 0.15 1.73
CA LEU A 172 -12.95 -1.22 1.65
C LEU A 172 -12.04 -2.18 0.88
N PRO A 173 -11.49 -1.83 -0.30
CA PRO A 173 -10.51 -2.67 -0.97
C PRO A 173 -9.33 -3.02 -0.07
N LEU A 174 -8.73 -2.02 0.60
CA LEU A 174 -7.58 -2.21 1.49
C LEU A 174 -7.92 -3.10 2.70
N VAL A 175 -9.14 -3.01 3.26
CA VAL A 175 -9.60 -3.93 4.31
C VAL A 175 -9.71 -5.36 3.79
N CYS A 176 -10.22 -5.55 2.57
CA CYS A 176 -10.36 -6.87 1.96
C CYS A 176 -9.01 -7.50 1.65
N ASP A 177 -8.05 -6.72 1.15
CA ASP A 177 -6.70 -7.20 0.87
C ASP A 177 -5.95 -7.55 2.16
N ARG A 178 -6.13 -6.76 3.24
CA ARG A 178 -5.60 -7.13 4.56
C ARG A 178 -6.16 -8.46 5.05
N ALA A 179 -7.46 -8.69 4.87
CA ALA A 179 -8.08 -9.96 5.24
C ALA A 179 -7.52 -11.12 4.41
N GLU A 180 -7.30 -10.93 3.11
CA GLU A 180 -6.65 -11.93 2.25
C GLU A 180 -5.24 -12.28 2.74
N VAL A 181 -4.41 -11.26 3.02
CA VAL A 181 -3.06 -11.46 3.57
C VAL A 181 -3.11 -12.24 4.89
N LEU A 182 -4.01 -11.89 5.80
CA LEU A 182 -4.20 -12.64 7.06
C LEU A 182 -4.61 -14.10 6.79
N TYR A 183 -5.50 -14.32 5.82
CA TYR A 183 -5.98 -15.66 5.49
C TYR A 183 -4.85 -16.55 4.96
N VAL A 184 -4.07 -16.06 3.99
CA VAL A 184 -2.99 -16.84 3.36
C VAL A 184 -1.80 -17.06 4.30
N THR A 185 -1.60 -16.17 5.28
CA THR A 185 -0.54 -16.31 6.30
C THR A 185 -0.94 -17.15 7.50
N GLY A 186 -2.19 -17.65 7.55
CA GLY A 186 -2.67 -18.62 8.53
C GLY A 186 -3.70 -18.09 9.54
N GLU A 187 -3.93 -16.78 9.60
CA GLU A 187 -4.87 -16.12 10.53
C GLU A 187 -6.30 -16.11 9.98
N ARG A 188 -6.79 -17.29 9.57
CA ARG A 188 -8.03 -17.46 8.81
C ARG A 188 -9.27 -17.00 9.56
N THR A 189 -9.37 -17.28 10.86
CA THR A 189 -10.53 -16.89 11.67
C THR A 189 -10.68 -15.37 11.74
N GLU A 190 -9.56 -14.67 11.90
CA GLU A 190 -9.55 -13.21 11.94
C GLU A 190 -9.87 -12.60 10.56
N ALA A 191 -9.30 -13.15 9.50
CA ALA A 191 -9.62 -12.77 8.12
C ALA A 191 -11.12 -12.92 7.80
N GLU A 192 -11.72 -14.06 8.14
CA GLU A 192 -13.15 -14.29 7.94
C GLU A 192 -14.00 -13.30 8.74
N ARG A 193 -13.63 -13.05 10.01
CA ARG A 193 -14.32 -12.08 10.88
C ARG A 193 -14.33 -10.68 10.25
N ILE A 194 -13.19 -10.20 9.79
CA ILE A 194 -13.05 -8.89 9.15
C ILE A 194 -13.99 -8.77 7.93
N LEU A 195 -13.98 -9.78 7.05
CA LEU A 195 -14.80 -9.77 5.84
C LEU A 195 -16.30 -9.86 6.14
N LEU A 196 -16.69 -10.65 7.13
CA LEU A 196 -18.08 -10.74 7.59
C LEU A 196 -18.56 -9.40 8.19
N GLU A 197 -17.72 -8.71 8.96
CA GLU A 197 -18.02 -7.37 9.46
C GLU A 197 -18.19 -6.35 8.32
N GLN A 198 -17.36 -6.42 7.28
CA GLN A 198 -17.53 -5.56 6.11
C GLN A 198 -18.80 -5.87 5.32
N ILE A 199 -19.19 -7.15 5.23
CA ILE A 199 -20.46 -7.57 4.63
C ILE A 199 -21.66 -7.01 5.40
N GLU A 200 -21.59 -6.99 6.73
CA GLU A 200 -22.64 -6.44 7.59
C GLU A 200 -22.73 -4.92 7.48
N ALA A 201 -21.59 -4.22 7.53
CA ALA A 201 -21.52 -2.76 7.45
C ALA A 201 -21.82 -2.22 6.04
N HIS A 202 -21.41 -2.96 5.00
CA HIS A 202 -21.54 -2.56 3.59
C HIS A 202 -22.27 -3.61 2.76
N PRO A 203 -23.54 -3.92 3.07
CA PRO A 203 -24.28 -5.04 2.47
C PRO A 203 -24.59 -4.88 0.97
N THR A 204 -24.30 -3.70 0.40
CA THR A 204 -24.51 -3.36 -1.00
C THR A 204 -23.21 -3.21 -1.78
N SER A 205 -22.06 -3.59 -1.20
CA SER A 205 -20.81 -3.76 -1.92
C SER A 205 -20.48 -5.24 -2.08
N ALA A 206 -20.09 -5.65 -3.28
CA ALA A 206 -19.81 -7.03 -3.63
C ALA A 206 -18.42 -7.49 -3.17
N GLY A 207 -17.48 -6.56 -2.97
CA GLY A 207 -16.06 -6.87 -2.74
C GLY A 207 -15.82 -7.85 -1.60
N ALA A 208 -16.37 -7.58 -0.41
CA ALA A 208 -16.17 -8.46 0.76
C ALA A 208 -16.83 -9.84 0.59
N TYR A 209 -17.99 -9.92 -0.08
CA TYR A 209 -18.63 -11.21 -0.42
C TYR A 209 -17.76 -12.02 -1.36
N VAL A 210 -17.28 -11.39 -2.42
CA VAL A 210 -16.44 -12.02 -3.44
C VAL A 210 -15.14 -12.49 -2.83
N ARG A 211 -14.45 -11.63 -2.07
CA ARG A 211 -13.18 -11.98 -1.44
C ARG A 211 -13.33 -13.17 -0.50
N LEU A 212 -14.33 -13.16 0.38
CA LEU A 212 -14.56 -14.24 1.33
C LEU A 212 -14.89 -15.58 0.62
N ALA A 213 -15.71 -15.51 -0.44
CA ALA A 213 -16.04 -16.69 -1.24
C ALA A 213 -14.81 -17.29 -1.94
N GLU A 214 -13.91 -16.46 -2.46
CA GLU A 214 -12.66 -16.89 -3.10
C GLU A 214 -11.66 -17.48 -2.09
N LEU A 215 -11.59 -16.93 -0.88
CA LEU A 215 -10.73 -17.47 0.18
C LEU A 215 -11.21 -18.86 0.64
N TRP A 216 -12.51 -19.07 0.77
CA TRP A 216 -13.06 -20.39 1.10
C TRP A 216 -12.87 -21.40 -0.04
N ALA A 217 -13.18 -20.99 -1.27
CA ALA A 217 -13.14 -21.85 -2.45
C ALA A 217 -12.33 -21.19 -3.56
N PRO A 218 -10.99 -21.25 -3.49
CA PRO A 218 -10.13 -20.72 -4.54
C PRO A 218 -10.38 -21.44 -5.87
N TYR A 219 -9.90 -20.84 -6.97
CA TYR A 219 -10.02 -21.44 -8.30
C TYR A 219 -9.50 -22.89 -8.30
N GLU A 220 -10.24 -23.79 -8.95
CA GLU A 220 -9.97 -25.24 -8.98
C GLU A 220 -10.05 -25.97 -7.64
N SER A 221 -10.61 -25.35 -6.59
CA SER A 221 -10.95 -26.06 -5.37
C SER A 221 -11.79 -27.31 -5.69
N LYS A 222 -11.50 -28.41 -4.99
CA LYS A 222 -12.26 -29.67 -5.04
C LYS A 222 -13.08 -29.89 -3.78
N ASP A 223 -12.99 -28.96 -2.83
CA ASP A 223 -13.76 -29.01 -1.60
C ASP A 223 -15.21 -28.62 -1.89
N ARG A 224 -16.05 -29.65 -1.99
CA ARG A 224 -17.47 -29.50 -2.29
C ARG A 224 -18.20 -28.67 -1.25
N GLU A 225 -17.83 -28.79 0.02
CA GLU A 225 -18.45 -28.03 1.11
C GLU A 225 -18.08 -26.56 1.01
N ALA A 226 -16.79 -26.27 0.83
CA ALA A 226 -16.32 -24.90 0.63
C ALA A 226 -16.95 -24.24 -0.61
N ILE A 227 -16.99 -24.93 -1.76
CA ILE A 227 -17.64 -24.41 -2.97
C ILE A 227 -19.13 -24.12 -2.71
N THR A 228 -19.83 -25.00 -2.00
CA THR A 228 -21.25 -24.82 -1.68
C THR A 228 -21.45 -23.61 -0.76
N ARG A 229 -20.59 -23.45 0.26
CA ARG A 229 -20.58 -22.31 1.18
C ARG A 229 -20.33 -20.99 0.43
N SER A 230 -19.31 -20.95 -0.44
CA SER A 230 -19.01 -19.79 -1.29
C SER A 230 -20.15 -19.43 -2.23
N LEU A 231 -20.76 -20.43 -2.87
CA LEU A 231 -21.90 -20.20 -3.76
C LEU A 231 -23.10 -19.60 -3.01
N ALA A 232 -23.42 -20.12 -1.82
CA ALA A 232 -24.50 -19.58 -1.00
C ALA A 232 -24.24 -18.12 -0.61
N LEU A 233 -23.00 -17.77 -0.27
CA LEU A 233 -22.61 -16.39 0.04
C LEU A 233 -22.78 -15.45 -1.16
N LEU A 234 -22.34 -15.87 -2.35
CA LEU A 234 -22.49 -15.04 -3.55
C LEU A 234 -23.94 -14.92 -4.02
N ASP A 235 -24.74 -15.99 -3.89
CA ASP A 235 -26.18 -15.93 -4.16
C ASP A 235 -26.89 -14.99 -3.17
N GLN A 236 -26.47 -14.95 -1.89
CA GLN A 236 -26.92 -13.93 -0.93
C GLN A 236 -26.57 -12.52 -1.40
N ALA A 237 -25.36 -12.30 -1.91
CA ALA A 237 -24.96 -11.00 -2.43
C ALA A 237 -25.86 -10.62 -3.63
N ALA A 238 -26.05 -11.54 -4.59
CA ALA A 238 -26.87 -11.31 -5.79
C ALA A 238 -28.36 -11.04 -5.49
N ALA A 239 -28.88 -11.49 -4.33
CA ALA A 239 -30.22 -11.19 -3.87
C ALA A 239 -30.37 -9.77 -3.29
N ARG A 240 -29.26 -9.05 -3.07
CA ARG A 240 -29.23 -7.68 -2.55
C ARG A 240 -29.03 -6.68 -3.70
N PRO A 241 -29.38 -5.39 -3.52
CA PRO A 241 -29.11 -4.35 -4.50
C PRO A 241 -27.63 -3.93 -4.45
N VAL A 242 -26.71 -4.85 -4.75
CA VAL A 242 -25.27 -4.60 -4.80
C VAL A 242 -24.96 -3.65 -5.96
N LYS A 243 -24.21 -2.58 -5.68
CA LYS A 243 -24.00 -1.47 -6.62
C LYS A 243 -22.89 -1.74 -7.64
N ASP A 244 -21.94 -2.57 -7.27
CA ASP A 244 -20.66 -2.87 -7.93
C ASP A 244 -20.60 -4.32 -8.42
N ALA A 245 -21.75 -5.00 -8.57
CA ALA A 245 -21.82 -6.41 -8.94
C ALA A 245 -21.15 -6.71 -10.30
N ALA A 246 -21.15 -5.75 -11.23
CA ALA A 246 -20.50 -5.88 -12.53
C ALA A 246 -18.97 -5.74 -12.43
N ASP A 247 -18.50 -4.76 -11.67
CA ASP A 247 -17.06 -4.50 -11.48
C ASP A 247 -16.37 -5.69 -10.80
N TRP A 248 -17.12 -6.43 -9.97
CA TRP A 248 -16.65 -7.64 -9.31
C TRP A 248 -17.02 -8.95 -10.03
N ASP A 249 -17.60 -8.88 -11.24
CA ASP A 249 -17.96 -10.05 -12.04
C ASP A 249 -18.80 -11.09 -11.26
N LEU A 250 -19.69 -10.63 -10.38
CA LEU A 250 -20.41 -11.47 -9.42
C LEU A 250 -21.16 -12.63 -10.10
N ALA A 251 -21.84 -12.33 -11.21
CA ALA A 251 -22.59 -13.32 -11.98
C ALA A 251 -21.68 -14.38 -12.62
N LEU A 252 -20.49 -13.98 -13.09
CA LEU A 252 -19.51 -14.88 -13.68
C LEU A 252 -18.92 -15.81 -12.62
N ARG A 253 -18.60 -15.28 -11.43
CA ARG A 253 -18.12 -16.06 -10.28
C ARG A 253 -19.13 -17.10 -9.79
N ILE A 254 -20.39 -16.70 -9.65
CA ILE A 254 -21.51 -17.63 -9.33
C ILE A 254 -21.60 -18.74 -10.37
N LYS A 255 -21.54 -18.39 -11.66
CA LYS A 255 -21.56 -19.38 -12.76
C LYS A 255 -20.36 -20.33 -12.69
N GLY A 256 -19.18 -19.81 -12.37
CA GLY A 256 -17.94 -20.57 -12.20
C GLY A 256 -18.05 -21.60 -11.07
N LEU A 257 -18.45 -21.18 -9.87
CA LEU A 257 -18.64 -22.07 -8.71
C LEU A 257 -19.69 -23.16 -8.99
N ARG A 258 -20.79 -22.83 -9.66
CA ARG A 258 -21.79 -23.83 -10.09
C ARG A 258 -21.20 -24.86 -11.05
N ALA A 259 -20.31 -24.46 -11.95
CA ALA A 259 -19.62 -25.38 -12.85
C ALA A 259 -18.64 -26.29 -12.09
N GLN A 260 -17.82 -25.72 -11.20
CA GLN A 260 -16.90 -26.48 -10.34
C GLN A 260 -17.63 -27.49 -9.46
N LEU A 261 -18.75 -27.09 -8.83
CA LEU A 261 -19.55 -27.97 -7.99
C LEU A 261 -20.11 -29.19 -8.74
N ARG A 262 -20.51 -28.99 -10.00
CA ARG A 262 -20.95 -30.08 -10.90
C ARG A 262 -19.80 -31.00 -11.26
N ALA A 263 -18.63 -30.45 -11.56
CA ALA A 263 -17.43 -31.25 -11.88
C ALA A 263 -17.00 -32.14 -10.70
N CYS A 264 -17.09 -31.63 -9.45
CA CYS A 264 -16.80 -32.43 -8.25
C CYS A 264 -17.79 -33.59 -8.03
N GLY A 265 -19.01 -33.51 -8.58
CA GLY A 265 -20.00 -34.59 -8.56
C GLY A 265 -19.89 -35.59 -9.70
N GLY A 266 -18.92 -35.41 -10.61
CA GLY A 266 -18.76 -36.16 -11.85
C GLY A 266 -17.83 -37.38 -11.74
N ASP A 267 -18.12 -38.33 -10.84
CA ASP A 267 -17.64 -39.72 -11.00
C ASP A 267 -18.56 -40.79 -10.36
N ALA A 268 -19.84 -40.48 -10.13
CA ALA A 268 -20.81 -41.47 -9.63
C ALA A 268 -21.32 -42.44 -10.73
N ARG A 269 -20.99 -42.21 -12.02
CA ARG A 269 -21.46 -43.06 -13.14
C ARG A 269 -20.44 -44.08 -13.65
N LYS A 270 -19.22 -44.14 -13.10
CA LYS A 270 -18.23 -45.18 -13.44
C LYS A 270 -18.19 -46.36 -12.46
N ALA A 271 -19.01 -46.35 -11.40
CA ALA A 271 -19.04 -47.42 -10.39
C ALA A 271 -20.22 -48.39 -10.52
N ILE A 272 -20.85 -48.51 -11.70
CA ILE A 272 -21.85 -49.55 -11.96
C ILE A 272 -21.51 -50.24 -13.27
N THR A 273 -20.44 -51.03 -13.27
CA THR A 273 -20.29 -52.19 -14.18
C THR A 273 -19.34 -53.20 -13.55
N VAL A 274 -19.89 -54.08 -12.70
CA VAL A 274 -19.54 -55.50 -12.60
C VAL A 274 -20.83 -56.26 -12.31
#